data_AF-A0A847BTM0-F1
#
_entry.id   AF-A0A847BTM0-F1
#
_cell.length_a   1.000
_cell.length_b   1.000
_cell.length_c   1.000
_cell.angle_alpha   90.00
_cell.angle_beta   90.00
_cell.angle_gamma   90.00
#
_symmetry.space_group_name_H-M   'P 1'
#
loop_
_entity.id
_entity.type
_entity.pdbx_description
1 polymer ?
#
loop_
_entity_poly.entity_id
_entity_poly.type
_entity_poly.pdbx_seq_one_letter_code
_entity_poly.pdbx_strand_id
1 'polypeptide(L)'
;MSRSKRNILALIAPFLEPIIRAKDLTIVALILAIIAIIIVPLPSGILDFFLTVSISISVLIILISLYIPRPTDLTTFPTLILIITLFRLSLNIATTRMILSKGHEGPDSVSDIISSFGQFVVGGNYVIGVV
;
A
#
# COMPACT_ATOMS: atom_id res chain seq x y z
N MET A 1 31.72 8.07 -18.02
CA MET A 1 30.30 7.68 -17.88
C MET A 1 30.21 6.14 -17.96
N SER A 2 29.59 5.45 -16.99
CA SER A 2 29.34 3.97 -16.92
C SER A 2 30.34 3.03 -16.19
N ARG A 3 30.55 3.16 -14.87
CA ARG A 3 31.25 2.12 -14.05
C ARG A 3 30.56 1.68 -12.74
N SER A 4 29.42 2.27 -12.35
CA SER A 4 28.90 2.13 -10.97
C SER A 4 27.82 1.05 -10.71
N LYS A 5 27.40 0.26 -11.71
CA LYS A 5 26.30 -0.73 -11.55
C LYS A 5 26.72 -2.18 -11.23
N ARG A 6 28.02 -2.49 -11.21
CA ARG A 6 28.53 -3.87 -11.03
C ARG A 6 28.73 -4.32 -9.56
N ASN A 7 28.92 -3.38 -8.63
CA ASN A 7 29.29 -3.73 -7.24
C ASN A 7 28.10 -4.00 -6.31
N ILE A 8 26.89 -3.57 -6.67
CA ILE A 8 25.70 -3.81 -5.85
C ILE A 8 25.36 -5.30 -5.87
N LEU A 9 25.48 -5.97 -7.03
CA LEU A 9 25.15 -7.40 -7.18
C LEU A 9 26.12 -8.32 -6.42
N ALA A 10 27.40 -7.94 -6.30
CA ALA A 10 28.40 -8.71 -5.55
C ALA A 10 28.26 -8.53 -4.02
N LEU A 11 27.61 -7.44 -3.57
CA LEU A 11 27.42 -7.15 -2.14
C LEU A 11 26.26 -7.97 -1.53
N ILE A 12 25.29 -8.36 -2.34
CA ILE A 12 24.11 -9.14 -1.93
C ILE A 12 24.31 -10.66 -2.05
N ALA A 13 25.25 -11.10 -2.89
CA ALA A 13 25.55 -12.52 -3.11
C ALA A 13 25.95 -13.30 -1.83
N PRO A 14 26.86 -12.81 -0.96
CA PRO A 14 27.25 -13.57 0.24
C PRO A 14 26.17 -13.59 1.34
N PHE A 15 25.12 -12.75 1.22
CA PHE A 15 23.97 -12.76 2.13
C PHE A 15 22.96 -13.86 1.79
N LEU A 16 22.99 -14.41 0.57
CA LEU A 16 22.02 -15.40 0.07
C LEU A 16 22.42 -16.86 0.34
N GLU A 17 23.70 -17.16 0.57
CA GLU A 17 24.19 -18.53 0.80
C GLU A 17 23.77 -19.16 2.15
N PRO A 18 23.75 -18.45 3.30
CA PRO A 18 23.40 -19.08 4.58
C PRO A 18 21.89 -19.32 4.75
N ILE A 19 21.03 -18.69 3.94
CA ILE A 19 19.55 -18.75 4.04
C ILE A 19 19.00 -20.13 3.65
N ILE A 20 19.71 -20.88 2.79
CA ILE A 20 19.21 -22.14 2.22
C ILE A 20 19.41 -23.34 3.17
N ARG A 21 20.24 -23.22 4.20
CA ARG A 21 20.71 -24.39 4.98
C ARG A 21 20.08 -24.58 6.37
N ALA A 22 19.36 -23.60 6.92
CA ALA A 22 18.59 -23.79 8.15
C ALA A 22 17.12 -23.35 7.95
N LYS A 23 16.20 -24.29 8.14
CA LYS A 23 14.75 -24.09 7.95
C LYS A 23 14.17 -22.95 8.81
N ASP A 24 14.80 -22.67 9.95
CA ASP A 24 14.42 -21.56 10.85
C ASP A 24 14.89 -20.20 10.31
N LEU A 25 16.03 -20.15 9.60
CA LEU A 25 16.49 -18.94 8.90
C LEU A 25 15.58 -18.59 7.73
N THR A 26 14.94 -19.55 7.08
CA THR A 26 14.00 -19.28 5.98
C THR A 26 12.76 -18.52 6.47
N ILE A 27 12.21 -18.89 7.63
CA ILE A 27 11.05 -18.22 8.23
C ILE A 27 11.45 -16.81 8.71
N VAL A 28 12.60 -16.67 9.36
CA VAL A 28 13.12 -15.37 9.79
C VAL A 28 13.42 -14.47 8.58
N ALA A 29 13.98 -15.02 7.49
CA ALA A 29 14.22 -14.30 6.24
C ALA A 29 12.92 -13.86 5.56
N LEU A 30 11.88 -14.70 5.59
CA LEU A 30 10.55 -14.37 5.08
C LEU A 30 9.94 -13.20 5.87
N ILE A 31 10.01 -13.24 7.21
CA ILE A 31 9.52 -12.16 8.08
C ILE A 31 10.33 -10.87 7.86
N LEU A 32 11.66 -10.97 7.76
CA LEU A 32 12.53 -9.84 7.42
C LEU A 32 12.24 -9.27 6.04
N ALA A 33 11.89 -10.10 5.05
CA ALA A 33 11.50 -9.65 3.72
C ALA A 33 10.15 -8.89 3.74
N ILE A 34 9.19 -9.33 4.54
CA ILE A 34 7.91 -8.63 4.75
C ILE A 34 8.18 -7.27 5.43
N ILE A 35 9.03 -7.24 6.46
CA ILE A 35 9.46 -5.98 7.10
C ILE A 35 10.23 -5.09 6.11
N ALA A 36 11.07 -5.66 5.24
CA ALA A 36 11.82 -4.91 4.23
C ALA A 36 10.89 -4.30 3.17
N ILE A 37 9.80 -4.97 2.78
CA ILE A 37 8.77 -4.39 1.90
C ILE A 37 8.04 -3.24 2.61
N ILE A 38 7.80 -3.36 3.92
CA ILE A 38 7.36 -2.23 4.75
C ILE A 38 8.43 -1.12 4.79
N ILE A 39 9.70 -1.37 4.50
CA ILE A 39 10.77 -0.35 4.44
C ILE A 39 10.98 0.22 3.02
N VAL A 40 10.49 -0.41 1.95
CA VAL A 40 10.71 0.08 0.56
C VAL A 40 9.51 0.92 0.10
N PRO A 41 9.63 2.26 0.00
CA PRO A 41 8.48 3.13 -0.28
C PRO A 41 7.97 2.86 -1.70
N LEU A 42 6.66 2.64 -1.82
CA LEU A 42 6.02 2.56 -3.14
C LEU A 42 6.09 3.94 -3.80
N PRO A 43 6.38 4.04 -5.11
CA PRO A 43 6.29 5.30 -5.84
C PRO A 43 4.87 5.89 -5.75
N SER A 44 4.76 7.21 -5.61
CA SER A 44 3.48 7.93 -5.47
C SER A 44 2.48 7.62 -6.59
N GLY A 45 2.93 7.56 -7.85
CA GLY A 45 2.03 7.28 -8.98
C GLY A 45 1.37 5.90 -8.96
N ILE A 46 2.04 4.89 -8.37
CA ILE A 46 1.45 3.54 -8.22
C ILE A 46 0.42 3.54 -7.10
N LEU A 47 0.72 4.25 -6.00
CA LEU A 47 -0.20 4.41 -4.88
C LEU A 47 -1.49 5.09 -5.33
N ASP A 48 -1.40 6.15 -6.15
CA ASP A 48 -2.56 6.88 -6.68
C ASP A 48 -3.46 5.99 -7.54
N PHE A 49 -2.87 5.16 -8.40
CA PHE A 49 -3.62 4.19 -9.19
C PHE A 49 -4.40 3.22 -8.29
N PHE A 50 -3.74 2.61 -7.31
CA PHE A 50 -4.40 1.65 -6.43
C PHE A 50 -5.43 2.29 -5.50
N LEU A 51 -5.19 3.51 -5.01
CA LEU A 51 -6.17 4.27 -4.23
C LEU A 51 -7.41 4.58 -5.05
N THR A 52 -7.25 5.02 -6.31
CA THR A 52 -8.35 5.25 -7.23
C THR A 52 -9.16 3.97 -7.43
N VAL A 53 -8.49 2.85 -7.74
CA VAL A 53 -9.14 1.54 -7.93
C VAL A 53 -9.90 1.11 -6.67
N SER A 54 -9.32 1.30 -5.48
CA SER A 54 -9.97 0.99 -4.21
C SER A 54 -11.27 1.76 -4.00
N ILE A 55 -11.25 3.07 -4.28
CA ILE A 55 -12.44 3.91 -4.16
C ILE A 55 -13.48 3.50 -5.21
N SER A 56 -13.07 3.31 -6.47
CA SER A 56 -13.97 2.87 -7.55
C SER A 56 -14.63 1.53 -7.26
N ILE A 57 -13.89 0.53 -6.78
CA ILE A 57 -14.43 -0.78 -6.41
C ILE A 57 -15.38 -0.65 -5.21
N SER A 58 -15.05 0.18 -4.23
CA SER A 58 -15.93 0.41 -3.07
C SER A 58 -17.28 0.99 -3.50
N VAL A 59 -17.28 2.00 -4.38
CA VAL A 59 -18.50 2.59 -4.95
C VAL A 59 -19.25 1.59 -5.82
N LEU A 60 -18.55 0.80 -6.63
CA LEU A 60 -19.16 -0.26 -7.45
C LEU A 60 -19.89 -1.30 -6.59
N ILE A 61 -19.30 -1.75 -5.48
CA ILE A 61 -19.97 -2.67 -4.55
C ILE A 61 -21.21 -2.03 -3.94
N ILE A 62 -21.13 -0.75 -3.54
CA ILE A 62 -22.29 -0.03 -3.00
C ILE A 62 -23.42 0.01 -4.04
N LEU A 63 -23.10 0.32 -5.30
CA LEU A 63 -24.07 0.35 -6.39
C LEU A 63 -24.66 -1.05 -6.63
N ILE A 64 -23.84 -2.09 -6.75
CA ILE A 64 -24.30 -3.47 -6.91
C ILE A 64 -25.21 -3.89 -5.73
N SER A 65 -24.82 -3.55 -4.50
CA SER A 65 -25.60 -3.88 -3.30
C SER A 65 -26.96 -3.17 -3.25
N LEU A 66 -27.09 -1.98 -3.85
CA LEU A 66 -28.36 -1.25 -3.90
C LEU A 66 -29.35 -1.85 -4.91
N TYR A 67 -28.85 -2.52 -5.95
CA TYR A 67 -29.65 -3.07 -7.05
C TYR A 67 -29.95 -4.57 -6.94
N ILE A 68 -29.28 -5.31 -6.03
CA ILE A 68 -29.52 -6.75 -5.86
C ILE A 68 -30.69 -7.02 -4.90
N PRO A 69 -31.75 -7.75 -5.31
CA PRO A 69 -32.91 -8.05 -4.47
C PRO A 69 -32.72 -9.23 -3.50
N ARG A 70 -31.72 -10.10 -3.69
CA ARG A 70 -31.45 -11.26 -2.81
C ARG A 70 -29.95 -11.48 -2.57
N PRO A 71 -29.47 -11.49 -1.31
CA PRO A 71 -28.05 -11.69 -0.97
C PRO A 71 -27.59 -13.16 -1.03
N THR A 72 -28.43 -14.09 -1.50
CA THR A 72 -28.23 -15.55 -1.38
C THR A 72 -27.69 -16.26 -2.63
N ASP A 73 -27.63 -15.61 -3.79
CA ASP A 73 -26.97 -16.17 -5.01
C ASP A 73 -25.44 -16.02 -4.97
N LEU A 74 -24.92 -15.73 -3.78
CA LEU A 74 -23.66 -15.04 -3.55
C LEU A 74 -22.75 -15.87 -2.64
N THR A 75 -22.59 -17.16 -2.91
CA THR A 75 -21.55 -17.98 -2.27
C THR A 75 -20.14 -17.41 -2.51
N THR A 76 -19.96 -16.62 -3.57
CA THR A 76 -18.70 -15.94 -3.91
C THR A 76 -18.55 -14.56 -3.25
N PHE A 77 -19.62 -13.99 -2.69
CA PHE A 77 -19.60 -12.63 -2.12
C PHE A 77 -18.77 -12.48 -0.85
N PRO A 78 -18.83 -13.40 0.14
CA PRO A 78 -17.95 -13.31 1.31
C PRO A 78 -16.47 -13.32 0.93
N THR A 79 -16.09 -14.15 -0.03
CA THR A 79 -14.71 -14.24 -0.53
C THR A 79 -14.28 -12.96 -1.24
N LEU A 80 -15.14 -12.38 -2.08
CA LEU A 80 -14.84 -11.10 -2.74
C LEU A 80 -14.67 -9.95 -1.74
N ILE A 81 -15.56 -9.86 -0.75
CA ILE A 81 -15.44 -8.84 0.31
C ILE A 81 -14.16 -9.04 1.11
N LEU A 82 -13.78 -10.28 1.43
CA LEU A 82 -12.53 -10.56 2.14
C LEU A 82 -11.31 -10.09 1.34
N ILE A 83 -11.24 -10.43 0.05
CA ILE A 83 -10.14 -10.01 -0.83
C ILE A 83 -10.07 -8.48 -0.92
N ILE A 84 -11.21 -7.82 -1.10
CA ILE A 84 -11.29 -6.36 -1.20
C ILE A 84 -10.90 -5.71 0.12
N THR A 85 -11.28 -6.31 1.26
CA THR A 85 -10.88 -5.83 2.59
C THR A 85 -9.38 -5.94 2.80
N LEU A 86 -8.76 -7.06 2.39
CA LEU A 86 -7.31 -7.23 2.45
C LEU A 86 -6.58 -6.24 1.54
N PHE A 87 -7.10 -6.00 0.34
CA PHE A 87 -6.59 -4.98 -0.57
C PHE A 87 -6.64 -3.59 0.06
N ARG A 88 -7.78 -3.21 0.66
CA ARG A 88 -7.92 -1.95 1.39
C ARG A 88 -6.94 -1.85 2.58
N LEU A 89 -6.78 -2.93 3.35
CA LEU A 89 -5.84 -2.96 4.48
C LEU A 89 -4.39 -2.72 4.02
N SER A 90 -3.99 -3.40 2.95
CA SER A 90 -2.65 -3.25 2.36
C SER A 90 -2.40 -1.81 1.90
N LEU A 91 -3.35 -1.21 1.18
CA LEU A 91 -3.23 0.18 0.72
C LEU A 91 -3.22 1.19 1.85
N ASN A 92 -3.99 0.96 2.92
CA ASN A 92 -3.97 1.84 4.08
C ASN A 92 -2.60 1.81 4.78
N ILE A 93 -1.98 0.64 4.92
CA ILE A 93 -0.63 0.52 5.49
C ILE A 93 0.41 1.19 4.60
N ALA A 94 0.32 1.01 3.28
CA ALA A 94 1.20 1.69 2.32
C ALA A 94 1.03 3.22 2.38
N THR A 95 -0.22 3.69 2.49
CA THR A 95 -0.59 5.11 2.56
C THR A 95 -0.06 5.76 3.84
N THR A 96 -0.32 5.18 5.01
CA THR A 96 0.15 5.76 6.29
C THR A 96 1.66 5.82 6.34
N ARG A 97 2.35 4.80 5.83
CA ARG A 97 3.80 4.83 5.73
C ARG A 97 4.29 5.90 4.75
N MET A 98 3.67 6.04 3.60
CA MET A 98 4.02 7.10 2.63
C MET A 98 3.86 8.49 3.26
N ILE A 99 2.76 8.70 3.98
CA ILE A 99 2.50 9.94 4.75
C ILE A 99 3.60 10.15 5.80
N LEU A 100 3.97 9.14 6.58
CA LEU A 100 5.00 9.27 7.62
C LEU A 100 6.42 9.44 7.05
N SER A 101 6.72 8.86 5.90
CA SER A 101 8.05 8.91 5.28
C SER A 101 8.25 10.13 4.38
N LYS A 102 7.20 10.67 3.78
CA LYS A 102 7.27 11.74 2.79
C LYS A 102 6.43 12.97 3.12
N GLY A 103 5.56 12.90 4.11
CA GLY A 103 4.70 14.02 4.52
C GLY A 103 5.46 15.18 5.17
N HIS A 104 6.69 14.96 5.66
CA HIS A 104 7.52 16.06 6.16
C HIS A 104 8.15 16.91 5.03
N GLU A 105 8.20 16.40 3.79
CA GLU A 105 8.75 17.12 2.64
C GLU A 105 7.71 18.08 2.01
N GLY A 106 6.45 17.99 2.46
CA GLY A 106 5.32 18.79 2.01
C GLY A 106 4.08 17.92 1.75
N PRO A 107 2.89 18.54 1.54
CA PRO A 107 1.70 17.80 1.12
C PRO A 107 1.86 17.17 -0.28
N ASP A 108 2.57 17.86 -1.17
CA ASP A 108 2.72 17.47 -2.59
C ASP A 108 3.74 16.35 -2.82
N SER A 109 4.49 15.93 -1.79
CA SER A 109 5.50 14.87 -1.89
C SER A 109 4.99 13.48 -1.54
N VAL A 110 3.76 13.34 -1.03
CA VAL A 110 3.18 12.07 -0.62
C VAL A 110 2.47 11.37 -1.79
N SER A 111 1.45 12.03 -2.34
CA SER A 111 0.62 11.55 -3.45
C SER A 111 -0.40 12.63 -3.78
N ASP A 112 -0.76 12.75 -5.06
CA ASP A 112 -1.65 13.81 -5.52
C ASP A 112 -3.07 13.60 -4.98
N ILE A 113 -3.52 12.34 -4.92
CA ILE A 113 -4.82 11.98 -4.36
C ILE A 113 -4.84 12.28 -2.87
N ILE A 114 -3.82 11.86 -2.11
CA ILE A 114 -3.77 12.08 -0.66
C ILE A 114 -3.74 13.58 -0.32
N SER A 115 -2.92 14.37 -1.03
CA SER A 115 -2.84 15.84 -0.84
C SER A 115 -4.18 16.50 -1.15
N SER A 116 -4.80 16.14 -2.28
CA SER A 116 -6.08 16.71 -2.71
C SER A 116 -7.22 16.36 -1.76
N PHE A 117 -7.31 15.12 -1.30
CA PHE A 117 -8.28 14.70 -0.29
C PHE A 117 -8.06 15.43 1.04
N GLY A 118 -6.80 15.62 1.46
CA GLY A 118 -6.46 16.37 2.67
C GLY A 118 -6.94 17.83 2.59
N GLN A 119 -6.66 18.51 1.48
CA GLN A 119 -7.12 19.88 1.26
C GLN A 119 -8.65 19.99 1.20
N PHE A 120 -9.30 19.03 0.54
CA PHE A 120 -10.75 18.97 0.44
C PHE A 120 -11.42 18.81 1.82
N VAL A 121 -10.91 17.90 2.67
CA VAL A 121 -11.49 17.63 3.99
C VAL A 121 -11.23 18.77 4.98
N VAL A 122 -10.05 19.39 4.94
CA VAL A 122 -9.68 20.50 5.85
C VAL A 122 -10.30 21.84 5.43
N GLY A 123 -10.82 21.95 4.20
CA GLY A 123 -11.56 23.12 3.73
C GLY A 123 -10.75 24.43 3.76
N GLY A 124 -9.42 24.35 3.71
CA GLY A 124 -8.52 25.50 3.72
C GLY A 124 -8.21 26.11 5.10
N ASN A 125 -8.77 25.58 6.19
CA ASN A 125 -8.45 26.04 7.55
C ASN A 125 -7.84 24.90 8.39
N TYR A 126 -6.50 24.82 8.36
CA TYR A 126 -5.72 23.83 9.14
C TYR A 126 -6.05 23.84 10.65
N VAL A 127 -6.56 24.96 11.18
CA VAL A 127 -6.96 25.09 12.59
C VAL A 127 -8.13 24.18 12.95
N ILE A 128 -9.04 23.89 12.01
CA ILE A 128 -10.17 22.98 12.25
C ILE A 128 -9.70 21.51 12.26
N GLY A 129 -8.59 21.21 11.59
CA GLY A 129 -8.03 19.84 11.51
C GLY A 129 -7.24 19.38 12.74
N VAL A 130 -6.95 20.27 13.71
CA VAL A 130 -6.11 19.98 14.89
C VAL A 130 -6.91 19.89 16.20
N VAL A 131 -8.20 20.30 16.22
CA VAL A 131 -9.08 20.24 17.40
C VAL A 131 -9.64 18.84 17.64
#